data_AF-A0A8X6LGQ8-F1
#
_entry.id   AF-A0A8X6LGQ8-F1
#
_cell.length_a   1.000
_cell.length_b   1.000
_cell.length_c   1.000
_cell.angle_alpha   90.00
_cell.angle_beta   90.00
_cell.angle_gamma   90.00
#
_symmetry.space_group_name_H-M   'P 1'
#
loop_
_entity.id
_entity.type
_entity.pdbx_description
1 polymer ?
#
loop_
_entity_poly.entity_id
_entity_poly.type
_entity_poly.pdbx_seq_one_letter_code
_entity_poly.pdbx_strand_id
1 'polypeptide(L)'
;YNKSHVLTRNTIERKYGILKRRFPCLSIGLNCNIERVPPIIIACCVLHNLCIRLDDLEPPADPQIEALVQQLELENDDVTPSFEISSRCPAGFAKRNVIVTNFFSG
;
A
#
# COMPACT_ATOMS: atom_id res chain seq x y z
N TYR A 1 0.64 -29.04 -15.86
CA TYR A 1 1.43 -27.80 -15.81
C TYR A 1 0.59 -26.59 -15.38
N ASN A 2 -0.50 -26.25 -16.07
CA ASN A 2 -1.30 -25.06 -15.70
C ASN A 2 -2.01 -25.15 -14.34
N LYS A 3 -2.47 -26.36 -13.94
CA LYS A 3 -3.16 -26.56 -12.65
C LYS A 3 -2.27 -26.29 -11.43
N SER A 4 -1.02 -26.74 -11.44
CA SER A 4 -0.07 -26.52 -10.35
C SER A 4 0.28 -25.03 -10.20
N HIS A 5 0.47 -24.34 -11.32
CA HIS A 5 0.77 -22.90 -11.32
C HIS A 5 -0.39 -22.06 -10.77
N VAL A 6 -1.65 -22.40 -11.14
CA VAL A 6 -2.86 -21.71 -10.65
C VAL A 6 -3.03 -21.89 -9.14
N LEU A 7 -2.82 -23.11 -8.62
CA LEU A 7 -2.94 -23.38 -7.18
C LEU A 7 -1.91 -22.60 -6.37
N THR A 8 -0.64 -22.60 -6.80
CA THR A 8 0.42 -21.85 -6.15
C THR A 8 0.10 -20.35 -6.12
N ARG A 9 -0.36 -19.79 -7.25
CA ARG A 9 -0.77 -18.38 -7.34
C ARG A 9 -1.91 -18.05 -6.37
N ASN A 10 -2.95 -18.88 -6.35
CA ASN A 10 -4.11 -18.66 -5.47
C ASN A 10 -3.74 -18.67 -3.98
N THR A 11 -2.81 -19.55 -3.57
CA THR A 11 -2.31 -19.57 -2.19
C THR A 11 -1.55 -18.29 -1.86
N ILE A 12 -0.70 -17.83 -2.77
CA ILE A 12 0.09 -16.61 -2.61
C ILE A 12 -0.80 -15.37 -2.55
N GLU A 13 -1.76 -15.25 -3.48
CA GLU A 13 -2.73 -14.15 -3.53
C GLU A 13 -3.54 -14.04 -2.24
N ARG A 14 -4.02 -15.18 -1.72
CA ARG A 14 -4.70 -15.23 -0.42
C ARG A 14 -3.81 -14.75 0.72
N LYS A 15 -2.56 -15.22 0.79
CA LYS A 15 -1.62 -14.81 1.83
C LYS A 15 -1.30 -13.32 1.77
N TYR A 16 -1.13 -12.75 0.58
CA TYR A 16 -0.98 -11.30 0.43
C TYR A 16 -2.23 -10.52 0.80
N GLY A 17 -3.43 -11.02 0.49
CA GLY A 17 -4.68 -10.41 0.94
C GLY A 17 -4.79 -10.32 2.45
N ILE A 18 -4.36 -11.37 3.16
CA ILE A 18 -4.33 -11.40 4.64
C ILE A 18 -3.34 -10.38 5.20
N LEU A 19 -2.12 -10.34 4.64
CA LEU A 19 -1.10 -9.38 5.06
C LEU A 19 -1.55 -7.94 4.86
N LYS A 20 -2.16 -7.63 3.72
CA LYS A 20 -2.67 -6.28 3.40
C LYS A 20 -3.81 -5.84 4.32
N ARG A 21 -4.72 -6.76 4.70
CA ARG A 21 -5.77 -6.47 5.70
C ARG A 21 -5.19 -6.23 7.09
N ARG A 22 -4.25 -7.07 7.52
CA ARG A 22 -3.64 -6.96 8.85
C ARG A 22 -2.70 -5.77 8.97
N PHE A 23 -2.01 -5.41 7.89
CA PHE A 23 -1.09 -4.28 7.82
C PHE A 23 -1.50 -3.35 6.66
N PRO A 24 -2.43 -2.40 6.91
CA PRO A 24 -2.94 -1.48 5.90
C PRO A 24 -1.87 -0.62 5.22
N CYS A 25 -0.70 -0.47 5.84
CA CYS A 25 0.44 0.17 5.20
C CYS A 25 0.91 -0.53 3.91
N LEU A 26 0.59 -1.83 3.74
CA LEU A 26 0.87 -2.61 2.53
C LEU A 26 -0.23 -2.48 1.46
N SER A 27 -1.43 -1.99 1.81
CA SER A 27 -2.52 -1.73 0.86
C SER A 27 -2.61 -0.27 0.45
N ILE A 28 -2.45 0.65 1.41
CA ILE A 28 -2.49 2.11 1.20
C ILE A 28 -1.17 2.61 0.58
N GLY A 29 -0.04 2.01 0.96
CA GLY A 29 1.29 2.41 0.53
C GLY A 29 2.16 2.97 1.67
N LEU A 30 3.48 2.96 1.44
CA LEU A 30 4.49 3.35 2.41
C LEU A 30 5.11 4.70 2.04
N ASN A 31 4.85 5.73 2.84
CA ASN A 31 5.46 7.06 2.71
C ASN A 31 6.85 7.12 3.37
N CYS A 32 7.75 6.22 2.99
CA CYS A 32 9.12 6.16 3.52
C CYS A 32 10.14 6.03 2.39
N ASN A 33 11.43 6.25 2.71
CA ASN A 33 12.50 6.01 1.74
C ASN A 33 12.44 4.55 1.25
N ILE A 34 12.61 4.32 -0.05
CA ILE A 34 12.59 2.99 -0.68
C ILE A 34 13.52 1.99 0.02
N GLU A 35 14.64 2.44 0.58
CA GLU A 35 15.56 1.60 1.35
C GLU A 35 14.92 1.00 2.61
N ARG A 36 13.90 1.66 3.17
CA ARG A 36 13.17 1.23 4.37
C ARG A 36 11.96 0.36 4.03
N VAL A 37 11.54 0.28 2.76
CA VAL A 37 10.40 -0.53 2.35
C VAL A 37 10.65 -2.03 2.58
N PRO A 38 11.77 -2.63 2.12
CA PRO A 38 12.04 -4.04 2.36
C PRO A 38 12.02 -4.46 3.85
N PRO A 39 12.70 -3.75 4.78
CA PRO A 39 12.66 -4.16 6.19
C PRO A 39 11.26 -4.02 6.81
N ILE A 40 10.44 -3.06 6.36
CA ILE A 40 9.03 -2.96 6.80
C ILE A 40 8.23 -4.18 6.35
N ILE A 41 8.35 -4.57 5.08
CA ILE A 41 7.66 -5.76 4.55
C ILE A 41 8.07 -7.02 5.31
N ILE A 42 9.38 -7.18 5.57
CA ILE A 42 9.90 -8.31 6.35
C ILE A 42 9.34 -8.31 7.78
N ALA A 43 9.31 -7.14 8.44
CA ALA A 43 8.74 -7.01 9.77
C ALA A 43 7.25 -7.41 9.81
N CYS A 44 6.46 -6.99 8.82
CA CYS A 44 5.06 -7.42 8.67
C CYS A 44 4.93 -8.94 8.54
N CYS A 45 5.79 -9.60 7.75
CA CYS A 45 5.81 -11.06 7.63
C CYS A 45 6.17 -11.75 8.95
N VAL A 46 7.18 -11.25 9.67
CA VAL A 46 7.60 -11.80 10.97
C VAL A 46 6.48 -11.65 12.01
N LEU A 47 5.87 -10.47 12.09
CA LEU A 47 4.74 -10.20 12.98
C LEU A 47 3.53 -11.08 12.64
N HIS A 48 3.23 -11.27 11.35
CA HIS A 48 2.17 -12.17 10.92
C HIS A 48 2.40 -13.61 11.38
N ASN A 49 3.63 -14.11 11.23
CA ASN A 49 4.00 -15.44 11.69
C ASN A 49 3.88 -15.56 13.21
N LEU A 50 4.21 -14.51 13.95
CA LEU A 50 4.02 -14.47 15.40
C LEU A 50 2.54 -14.52 15.77
N CYS A 51 1.68 -13.75 15.11
CA CYS A 51 0.22 -13.79 15.30
C CYS A 51 -0.33 -15.21 15.07
N ILE A 52 0.09 -15.89 14.00
CA ILE A 52 -0.31 -17.29 13.74
C ILE A 52 0.09 -18.21 14.89
N ARG A 53 1.30 -18.04 15.44
CA ARG A 53 1.78 -18.86 16.57
C ARG A 53 1.02 -18.60 17.87
N LEU A 54 0.45 -17.42 18.02
CA LEU A 54 -0.32 -17.01 19.21
C LEU A 54 -1.82 -17.26 19.05
N ASP A 55 -2.24 -17.91 17.96
CA ASP A 55 -3.65 -18.13 17.59
C ASP A 55 -4.46 -16.81 17.50
N ASP A 56 -3.76 -15.73 17.12
CA ASP A 56 -4.39 -14.43 16.89
C ASP A 56 -5.11 -14.46 15.53
N LEU A 57 -6.43 -14.51 15.60
CA LEU A 57 -7.33 -14.54 14.45
C LEU A 57 -7.07 -13.37 13.51
N GLU A 58 -7.33 -13.58 12.22
CA GLU A 58 -7.22 -12.50 11.25
C GLU A 58 -8.14 -11.33 11.61
N PRO A 59 -7.62 -10.09 11.61
CA PRO A 59 -8.46 -8.94 11.90
C PRO A 59 -9.56 -8.82 10.84
N PRO A 60 -10.77 -8.43 11.23
CA PRO A 60 -11.85 -8.15 10.30
C PRO A 60 -11.41 -7.05 9.33
N ALA A 61 -12.01 -7.05 8.13
CA ALA A 61 -11.81 -5.95 7.21
C ALA A 61 -12.36 -4.66 7.82
N ASP A 62 -11.57 -3.59 7.76
CA ASP A 62 -12.00 -2.26 8.16
C ASP A 62 -12.61 -1.54 6.93
N PRO A 63 -13.92 -1.23 6.94
CA PRO A 63 -14.58 -0.61 5.79
C PRO A 63 -13.99 0.75 5.42
N GLN A 64 -13.39 1.47 6.39
CA GLN A 64 -12.75 2.76 6.12
C GLN A 64 -11.45 2.57 5.32
N ILE A 65 -10.70 1.51 5.63
CA ILE A 65 -9.47 1.16 4.92
C ILE A 65 -9.78 0.64 3.54
N GLU A 66 -10.82 -0.20 3.39
CA GLU A 66 -11.27 -0.67 2.08
C GLU A 66 -11.70 0.49 1.19
N ALA A 67 -12.48 1.43 1.72
CA ALA A 67 -12.88 2.64 0.99
C ALA A 67 -11.67 3.48 0.55
N LEU A 68 -10.66 3.62 1.43
CA LEU A 68 -9.44 4.35 1.11
C LEU A 68 -8.62 3.66 0.02
N VAL A 69 -8.46 2.32 0.10
CA VAL A 69 -7.78 1.54 -0.93
C VAL A 69 -8.50 1.68 -2.27
N GLN A 70 -9.84 1.62 -2.28
CA GLN A 70 -10.63 1.82 -3.49
C GLN A 70 -10.44 3.21 -4.11
N GLN A 71 -10.40 4.25 -3.28
CA GLN A 71 -10.14 5.62 -3.74
C GLN A 71 -8.73 5.74 -4.35
N LEU A 72 -7.73 5.12 -3.73
CA LEU A 72 -6.35 5.12 -4.22
C LEU A 72 -6.20 4.32 -5.52
N GLU A 73 -6.91 3.19 -5.67
CA GLU A 73 -6.90 2.41 -6.90
C GLU A 73 -7.44 3.22 -8.08
N LEU A 74 -8.52 3.98 -7.89
CA LEU A 74 -9.11 4.84 -8.93
C LEU A 74 -8.21 6.02 -9.34
N GLU A 75 -7.30 6.47 -8.47
CA GLU A 75 -6.36 7.57 -8.77
C GLU A 75 -5.15 7.10 -9.60
N ASN A 76 -4.83 5.79 -9.60
CA ASN A 76 -3.65 5.26 -10.28
C ASN A 76 -3.86 4.86 -11.76
N ASP A 77 -5.11 4.82 -12.27
CA ASP A 77 -5.43 4.44 -13.66
C ASP A 77 -5.13 5.54 -14.72
N ASP A 78 -4.64 6.73 -14.32
CA ASP A 78 -4.23 7.80 -15.26
C ASP A 78 -2.72 7.79 -15.61
N VAL A 79 -1.92 6.88 -15.03
CA VAL A 79 -0.47 6.85 -15.27
C VAL A 79 -0.11 5.87 -16.38
N THR A 80 0.04 6.42 -17.60
CA THR A 80 0.85 5.78 -18.66
C THR A 80 2.25 5.43 -18.12
N PRO A 81 2.80 4.23 -18.40
CA PRO A 81 4.06 3.81 -17.81
C PRO A 81 5.24 4.47 -18.55
N SER A 82 5.50 5.75 -18.29
CA SER A 82 6.82 6.33 -18.51
C SER A 82 7.69 5.98 -17.31
N PHE A 83 8.59 5.02 -17.55
CA PHE A 83 9.72 4.71 -16.69
C PHE A 83 10.61 5.94 -16.58
N GLU A 84 10.36 6.83 -15.62
CA GLU A 84 11.34 7.83 -15.21
C GLU A 84 11.61 7.77 -13.71
N ILE A 85 12.88 7.47 -13.43
CA ILE A 85 13.52 7.53 -12.13
C ILE A 85 13.59 8.99 -11.69
N SER A 86 13.12 9.24 -10.47
CA SER A 86 13.43 10.40 -9.61
C SER A 86 12.70 11.73 -9.85
N SER A 87 12.44 12.37 -8.70
CA SER A 87 12.30 13.81 -8.46
C SER A 87 10.92 14.46 -8.63
N ARG A 88 10.31 14.76 -7.46
CA ARG A 88 9.33 15.83 -7.19
C ARG A 88 8.25 16.03 -8.26
N CYS A 89 7.11 15.36 -8.08
CA CYS A 89 5.89 15.65 -8.82
C CYS A 89 5.52 17.17 -8.73
N PRO A 90 5.50 17.91 -9.85
CA PRO A 90 5.20 19.35 -9.88
C PRO A 90 3.78 19.70 -9.42
N ALA A 91 2.83 18.77 -9.58
CA ALA A 91 1.43 18.99 -9.21
C ALA A 91 1.24 19.23 -7.70
N GLY A 92 2.03 18.55 -6.86
CA GLY A 92 2.01 18.73 -5.41
C GLY A 92 2.55 20.09 -4.95
N PHE A 93 3.44 20.71 -5.73
CA PHE A 93 3.96 22.05 -5.46
C PHE A 93 2.95 23.14 -5.83
N ALA A 94 2.23 22.98 -6.95
CA ALA A 94 1.19 23.92 -7.34
C ALA A 94 0.06 23.95 -6.29
N LYS A 95 -0.43 22.79 -5.85
CA LYS A 95 -1.46 22.69 -4.80
C LYS A 95 -0.97 23.28 -3.46
N ARG A 96 0.28 23.01 -3.07
CA ARG A 96 0.87 23.61 -1.84
C ARG A 96 1.03 25.12 -1.96
N ASN A 97 1.51 25.64 -3.09
CA ASN A 97 1.68 27.08 -3.28
C ASN A 97 0.33 27.81 -3.25
N VAL A 98 -0.74 27.24 -3.84
CA VAL A 98 -2.09 27.83 -3.78
C VAL A 98 -2.62 27.95 -2.35
N ILE A 99 -2.37 26.93 -1.50
CA ILE A 99 -2.78 26.99 -0.09
C ILE A 99 -1.98 28.04 0.67
N VAL A 100 -0.66 28.10 0.44
CA VAL A 100 0.22 29.08 1.11
C VAL A 100 -0.14 30.52 0.71
N THR A 101 -0.40 30.79 -0.57
CA THR A 101 -0.77 32.14 -1.04
C THR A 101 -2.14 32.57 -0.51
N ASN A 102 -3.09 31.65 -0.32
CA ASN A 102 -4.42 32.01 0.18
C ASN A 102 -4.51 32.15 1.70
N PHE A 103 -3.65 31.46 2.47
CA PHE A 103 -3.73 31.46 3.93
C PHE A 103 -2.77 32.42 4.65
N PHE A 104 -1.62 32.76 4.05
CA PHE A 104 -0.59 33.57 4.71
C PHE A 104 -0.40 34.97 4.11
N SER A 105 -1.26 35.39 3.17
CA SER A 105 -1.21 36.71 2.54
C SER A 105 -2.34 37.62 3.05
N GLY A 106 -2.42 37.78 4.37
CA GLY A 106 -3.23 38.81 5.04
C GLY A 106 -2.33 39.87 5.63
#